data_AF-A0A7S4MDC1-F1
#
_entry.id   AF-A0A7S4MDC1-F1
#
_cell.length_a   1.000
_cell.length_b   1.000
_cell.length_c   1.000
_cell.angle_alpha   90.00
_cell.angle_beta   90.00
_cell.angle_gamma   90.00
#
_symmetry.space_group_name_H-M   'P 1'
#
loop_
_entity.id
_entity.type
_entity.pdbx_description
1 polymer ?
#
loop_
_entity_poly.entity_id
_entity_poly.type
_entity_poly.pdbx_seq_one_letter_code
_entity_poly.pdbx_strand_id
1 'polypeptide(L)'
;SKGGVHVICTFPPESEAELVQTLGRCARQGDPGSFEMILLEKEIKSSYGTEITESDAGEAGTLVQQAMSDSYQKSVKSLQKKADAAEKRHDKTMKLYKDLTNFDEANADLVKEQILAFTLK
;
A
#
# COMPACT_ATOMS: atom_id res chain seq x y z
N SER A 1 17.04 33.34 19.61
CA SER A 1 16.09 32.24 19.89
C SER A 1 16.71 30.94 19.39
N LYS A 2 16.72 29.87 20.18
CA LYS A 2 17.20 28.55 19.70
C LYS A 2 16.04 27.90 18.96
N GLY A 3 16.06 27.99 17.64
CA GLY A 3 14.93 27.71 16.76
C GLY A 3 14.43 26.28 16.85
N GLY A 4 13.20 26.11 17.34
CA GLY A 4 12.31 25.03 16.95
C GLY A 4 12.71 23.60 17.29
N VAL A 5 11.81 22.68 16.96
CA VAL A 5 12.10 21.25 16.85
C VAL A 5 12.69 20.98 15.46
N HIS A 6 13.82 20.27 15.43
CA HIS A 6 14.40 19.71 14.21
C HIS A 6 14.15 18.20 14.20
N VAL A 7 13.51 17.69 13.15
CA VAL A 7 13.24 16.25 12.99
C VAL A 7 14.12 15.70 11.88
N ILE A 8 14.82 14.60 12.20
CA ILE A 8 15.60 13.84 11.24
C ILE A 8 14.86 12.52 10.98
N CYS A 9 14.48 12.31 9.73
CA CYS A 9 13.90 11.05 9.26
C CYS A 9 15.01 10.17 8.70
N THR A 10 15.30 9.07 9.38
CA THR A 10 16.39 8.13 9.03
C THR A 10 15.90 6.87 8.32
N PHE A 11 14.61 6.79 8.00
CA PHE A 11 14.01 5.64 7.33
C PHE A 11 13.09 6.12 6.21
N PRO A 12 13.05 5.41 5.07
CA PRO A 12 12.17 5.77 3.96
C PRO A 12 10.70 5.64 4.39
N PRO A 13 9.91 6.72 4.40
CA PRO A 13 8.47 6.63 4.72
C PRO A 13 7.73 5.73 3.73
N GLU A 14 6.74 4.98 4.18
CA GLU A 14 5.94 4.09 3.32
C GLU A 14 4.89 4.86 2.51
N SER A 15 4.49 6.04 2.99
CA SER A 15 3.45 6.86 2.37
C SER A 15 3.63 8.35 2.65
N GLU A 16 2.99 9.18 1.83
CA GLU A 16 2.91 10.63 2.07
C GLU A 16 2.26 10.96 3.42
N ALA A 17 1.27 10.16 3.86
CA ALA A 17 0.63 10.35 5.16
C ALA A 17 1.63 10.20 6.31
N GLU A 18 2.52 9.20 6.26
CA GLU A 18 3.56 8.99 7.26
C GLU A 18 4.58 10.14 7.27
N LEU A 19 4.98 10.61 6.08
CA LEU A 19 5.85 11.78 5.93
C LEU A 19 5.20 13.03 6.55
N VAL A 20 3.93 13.30 6.24
CA VAL A 20 3.17 14.43 6.80
C VAL A 20 3.02 14.33 8.32
N GLN A 21 2.78 13.14 8.86
CA GLN A 21 2.70 12.93 10.31
C GLN A 21 4.05 13.19 11.01
N THR A 22 5.14 12.80 10.37
CA THR A 22 6.51 13.06 10.85
C THR A 22 6.82 14.55 10.81
N LEU A 23 6.52 15.21 9.70
CA LEU A 23 6.62 16.66 9.54
C LEU A 23 5.76 17.41 10.57
N GLY A 24 4.57 16.92 10.87
CA GLY A 24 3.67 17.50 11.88
C GLY A 24 4.19 17.41 13.32
N ARG A 25 5.28 16.68 13.57
CA ARG A 25 6.02 16.75 14.85
C ARG A 25 6.91 17.99 14.94
N CYS A 26 7.21 18.63 13.81
CA CYS A 26 7.85 19.94 13.74
C CYS A 26 6.82 21.07 13.89
N ALA A 27 7.31 22.27 14.16
CA ALA A 27 6.55 23.52 14.01
C ALA A 27 5.15 23.57 14.67
N ARG A 28 5.05 23.02 15.89
CA ARG A 28 3.78 22.96 16.63
C ARG A 28 3.33 24.37 17.04
N GLN A 29 2.04 24.65 16.90
CA GLN A 29 1.44 25.95 17.32
C GLN A 29 2.08 27.19 16.68
N GLY A 30 2.65 27.05 15.48
CA GLY A 30 3.28 28.18 14.77
C GLY A 30 4.72 28.46 15.21
N ASP A 31 5.28 27.64 16.11
CA ASP A 31 6.71 27.68 16.38
C ASP A 31 7.48 27.31 15.09
N PRO A 32 8.65 27.92 14.83
CA PRO A 32 9.50 27.48 13.74
C PRO A 32 9.98 26.05 13.99
N GLY A 33 10.24 25.30 12.93
CA GLY A 33 10.80 23.95 12.98
C GLY A 33 11.51 23.64 11.67
N SER A 34 12.31 22.58 11.68
CA SER A 34 13.01 22.13 10.47
C SER A 34 12.96 20.61 10.37
N PHE A 35 13.08 20.11 9.15
CA PHE A 35 13.00 18.71 8.84
C PHE A 35 14.11 18.36 7.85
N GLU A 36 14.75 17.22 8.08
CA GLU A 36 15.74 16.66 7.18
C GLU A 36 15.52 15.16 7.04
N MET A 37 15.81 14.63 5.86
CA MET A 37 15.72 13.21 5.56
C MET A 37 17.11 12.71 5.17
N ILE A 38 17.63 11.78 5.97
CA ILE A 38 18.97 11.20 5.77
C ILE A 38 18.77 9.70 5.58
N LEU A 39 18.74 9.27 4.32
CA LEU A 39 18.49 7.87 3.94
C LEU A 39 19.71 7.25 3.30
N LEU A 40 19.82 5.93 3.46
CA LEU A 40 20.81 5.16 2.72
C LEU A 40 20.28 4.81 1.33
N GLU A 41 21.11 4.94 0.30
CA GLU A 41 20.75 4.59 -1.09
C GLU A 41 20.17 3.17 -1.20
N LYS A 42 20.78 2.21 -0.49
CA LYS A 42 20.30 0.82 -0.46
C LYS A 42 18.85 0.68 0.05
N GLU A 43 18.44 1.56 0.96
CA GLU A 43 17.10 1.54 1.56
C GLU A 43 16.08 2.21 0.65
N ILE A 44 16.49 3.27 -0.06
CA ILE A 44 15.70 3.89 -1.13
C ILE A 44 15.42 2.83 -2.22
N LYS A 45 16.45 2.10 -2.65
CA LYS A 45 16.32 1.03 -3.64
C LYS A 45 15.44 -0.12 -3.15
N SER A 46 15.63 -0.59 -1.91
CA SER A 46 14.81 -1.69 -1.39
C SER A 46 13.35 -1.31 -1.15
N SER A 47 13.09 -0.05 -0.77
CA SER A 47 11.74 0.40 -0.38
C SER A 47 10.92 0.94 -1.56
N TYR A 48 11.57 1.64 -2.49
CA TYR A 48 10.90 2.31 -3.61
C TYR A 48 11.27 1.71 -4.98
N GLY A 49 12.33 0.90 -5.04
CA GLY A 49 12.80 0.31 -6.30
C GLY A 49 13.52 1.32 -7.21
N THR A 50 13.99 2.45 -6.66
CA THR A 50 14.74 3.48 -7.39
C THR A 50 16.14 3.65 -6.83
N GLU A 51 17.08 4.05 -7.68
CA GLU A 51 18.41 4.50 -7.29
C GLU A 51 18.44 6.03 -7.40
N ILE A 52 19.08 6.69 -6.45
CA ILE A 52 19.31 8.14 -6.45
C ILE A 52 20.80 8.33 -6.26
N THR A 53 21.41 9.03 -7.19
CA THR A 53 22.86 9.18 -7.31
C THR A 53 23.30 10.59 -6.93
N GLU A 54 24.61 10.81 -6.78
CA GLU A 54 25.15 12.14 -6.49
C GLU A 54 24.80 13.18 -7.57
N SER A 55 24.63 12.76 -8.83
CA SER A 55 24.18 13.67 -9.90
C SER A 55 22.77 14.20 -9.69
N ASP A 56 21.97 13.56 -8.85
CA ASP A 56 20.59 13.93 -8.56
C ASP A 56 20.47 14.86 -7.34
N ALA A 57 21.58 15.28 -6.72
CA ALA A 57 21.61 15.97 -5.43
C ALA A 57 20.70 17.22 -5.35
N GLY A 58 20.55 17.96 -6.45
CA GLY A 58 19.68 19.14 -6.52
C GLY A 58 18.18 18.83 -6.50
N GLU A 59 17.79 17.62 -6.88
CA GLU A 59 16.40 17.18 -7.02
C GLU A 59 16.07 15.94 -6.17
N ALA A 60 17.04 15.44 -5.40
CA ALA A 60 16.95 14.20 -4.64
C ALA A 60 15.69 14.14 -3.77
N GLY A 61 15.32 15.23 -3.09
CA GLY A 61 14.09 15.29 -2.29
C GLY A 61 12.82 15.05 -3.11
N THR A 62 12.71 15.68 -4.28
CA THR A 62 11.57 15.50 -5.20
C THR A 62 11.53 14.08 -5.75
N LEU A 63 12.69 13.53 -6.12
CA LEU A 63 12.80 12.17 -6.65
C LEU A 63 12.43 11.11 -5.61
N VAL A 64 12.88 11.26 -4.36
CA VAL A 64 12.47 10.40 -3.24
C VAL A 64 10.96 10.45 -3.06
N GLN A 65 10.36 11.65 -3.05
CA GLN A 65 8.92 11.80 -2.85
C GLN A 65 8.10 11.17 -3.99
N GLN A 66 8.54 11.33 -5.24
CA GLN A 66 7.91 10.70 -6.39
C GLN A 66 8.02 9.17 -6.31
N ALA A 67 9.22 8.65 -6.03
CA ALA A 67 9.45 7.21 -5.91
C ALA A 67 8.61 6.58 -4.78
N MET A 68 8.49 7.27 -3.65
CA MET A 68 7.61 6.88 -2.54
C MET A 68 6.15 6.80 -3.01
N SER A 69 5.64 7.86 -3.64
CA SER A 69 4.26 7.90 -4.15
C SER A 69 3.99 6.77 -5.15
N ASP A 70 4.89 6.54 -6.09
CA ASP A 70 4.76 5.49 -7.09
C ASP A 70 4.79 4.08 -6.48
N SER A 71 5.69 3.85 -5.52
CA SER A 71 5.76 2.58 -4.78
C SER A 71 4.47 2.31 -4.01
N TYR A 72 3.95 3.33 -3.32
CA TYR A 72 2.69 3.25 -2.59
C TYR A 72 1.51 2.96 -3.52
N GLN A 73 1.40 3.67 -4.65
CA GLN A 73 0.33 3.45 -5.63
C GLN A 73 0.37 2.04 -6.25
N LYS A 74 1.55 1.50 -6.51
CA LYS A 74 1.72 0.10 -6.96
C LYS A 74 1.19 -0.88 -5.91
N SER A 75 1.53 -0.66 -4.64
CA SER A 75 1.09 -1.49 -3.52
C SER A 75 -0.44 -1.44 -3.35
N VAL A 76 -1.03 -0.24 -3.39
CA VAL A 76 -2.50 -0.05 -3.34
C VAL A 76 -3.19 -0.79 -4.47
N LYS A 77 -2.72 -0.64 -5.72
CA LYS A 77 -3.31 -1.36 -6.88
C LYS A 77 -3.21 -2.88 -6.73
N SER A 78 -2.10 -3.39 -6.20
CA SER A 78 -1.91 -4.82 -5.95
C SER A 78 -2.88 -5.34 -4.89
N LEU A 79 -3.04 -4.60 -3.78
CA LEU A 79 -3.98 -4.94 -2.71
C LEU A 79 -5.43 -4.86 -3.20
N GLN A 80 -5.79 -3.85 -4.00
CA GLN A 80 -7.12 -3.76 -4.59
C GLN A 80 -7.44 -4.98 -5.45
N LYS A 81 -6.52 -5.40 -6.32
CA LYS A 81 -6.71 -6.62 -7.13
C LYS A 81 -6.91 -7.87 -6.27
N LYS A 82 -6.18 -7.99 -5.16
CA LYS A 82 -6.35 -9.10 -4.20
C LYS A 82 -7.70 -9.03 -3.50
N ALA A 83 -8.13 -7.84 -3.11
CA ALA A 83 -9.45 -7.60 -2.52
C ALA A 83 -10.57 -7.98 -3.49
N ASP A 84 -10.52 -7.50 -4.73
CA ASP A 84 -11.51 -7.82 -5.77
C ASP A 84 -11.56 -9.34 -6.06
N ALA A 85 -10.39 -10.00 -6.06
CA ALA A 85 -10.32 -11.45 -6.25
C ALA A 85 -10.88 -12.22 -5.05
N ALA A 86 -10.66 -11.73 -3.83
CA ALA A 86 -11.22 -12.29 -2.61
C ALA A 86 -12.74 -12.11 -2.55
N GLU A 87 -13.25 -10.93 -2.93
CA GLU A 87 -14.68 -10.63 -3.03
C GLU A 87 -15.37 -11.55 -4.04
N LYS A 88 -14.84 -11.66 -5.27
CA LYS A 88 -15.38 -12.58 -6.29
C LYS A 88 -15.37 -14.03 -5.83
N ARG A 89 -14.36 -14.43 -5.04
CA ARG A 89 -14.30 -15.78 -4.47
C ARG A 89 -15.38 -15.94 -3.40
N HIS A 90 -15.52 -14.95 -2.52
CA HIS A 90 -16.55 -14.93 -1.49
C HIS A 90 -17.95 -15.04 -2.07
N ASP A 91 -18.28 -14.24 -3.09
CA ASP A 91 -19.59 -14.27 -3.75
C ASP A 91 -19.90 -15.65 -4.34
N LYS A 92 -18.92 -16.29 -4.99
CA LYS A 92 -19.07 -17.64 -5.51
C LYS A 92 -19.30 -18.66 -4.39
N THR A 93 -18.58 -18.54 -3.28
CA THR A 93 -18.75 -19.42 -2.12
C THR A 93 -20.12 -19.23 -1.47
N MET A 94 -20.57 -17.99 -1.31
CA MET A 94 -21.88 -17.68 -0.73
C MET A 94 -23.03 -18.12 -1.64
N LYS A 95 -22.86 -18.02 -2.96
CA LYS A 95 -23.82 -18.56 -3.93
C LYS A 95 -23.94 -20.08 -3.80
N LEU A 96 -22.81 -20.79 -3.83
CA LEU A 96 -22.79 -22.23 -3.63
C LEU A 96 -23.42 -22.64 -2.29
N TYR A 97 -23.10 -21.92 -1.21
CA TYR A 97 -23.70 -22.15 0.10
C TYR A 97 -25.23 -22.02 0.05
N LYS A 98 -25.76 -20.95 -0.56
CA LYS A 98 -27.21 -20.76 -0.72
C LYS A 98 -27.87 -21.86 -1.54
N ASP A 99 -27.24 -22.25 -2.65
CA ASP A 99 -27.77 -23.29 -3.54
C ASP A 99 -27.76 -24.66 -2.82
N LEU A 100 -26.73 -24.95 -2.00
CA LEU A 100 -26.69 -26.15 -1.16
C LEU A 100 -27.75 -26.13 -0.05
N THR A 101 -27.98 -24.99 0.61
CA THR A 101 -29.00 -24.89 1.67
C THR A 101 -30.42 -25.01 1.13
N ASN A 102 -30.65 -24.65 -0.14
CA ASN A 102 -31.95 -24.75 -0.81
C ASN A 102 -31.96 -25.86 -1.87
N PHE A 103 -31.19 -26.93 -1.64
CA PHE A 103 -31.07 -28.04 -2.57
C PHE A 103 -32.43 -28.71 -2.84
N ASP A 104 -32.74 -28.96 -4.11
CA ASP A 104 -33.84 -29.79 -4.59
C ASP A 104 -33.39 -30.65 -5.78
N GLU A 105 -34.21 -31.62 -6.19
CA GLU A 105 -33.87 -32.47 -7.35
C GLU A 105 -33.81 -31.69 -8.68
N ALA A 106 -34.48 -30.53 -8.79
CA ALA A 106 -34.48 -29.70 -9.98
C ALA A 106 -33.19 -28.86 -10.13
N ASN A 107 -32.46 -28.61 -9.04
CA ASN A 107 -31.21 -27.85 -9.00
C ASN A 107 -29.96 -28.72 -8.77
N ALA A 108 -30.14 -30.05 -8.67
CA ALA A 108 -29.06 -30.99 -8.36
C ALA A 108 -27.90 -30.95 -9.38
N ASP A 109 -28.20 -30.85 -10.67
CA ASP A 109 -27.18 -30.77 -11.73
C ASP A 109 -26.38 -29.46 -11.65
N LEU A 110 -27.06 -28.35 -11.35
CA LEU A 110 -26.44 -27.04 -11.17
C LEU A 110 -25.47 -27.04 -9.97
N VAL A 111 -25.90 -27.59 -8.84
CA VAL A 111 -25.08 -27.71 -7.62
C VAL A 111 -23.85 -28.59 -7.89
N LYS A 112 -24.02 -29.70 -8.60
CA LYS A 112 -22.93 -30.62 -8.97
C LYS A 112 -21.88 -29.94 -9.87
N GLU A 113 -22.32 -29.17 -10.86
CA GLU A 113 -21.43 -28.38 -11.73
C GLU A 113 -20.64 -27.33 -10.92
N GLN A 114 -21.31 -26.62 -10.02
CA GLN A 114 -20.65 -25.62 -9.17
C GLN A 114 -19.61 -26.24 -8.22
N ILE A 115 -19.90 -27.41 -7.64
CA ILE A 115 -18.94 -28.15 -6.80
C ILE A 115 -17.72 -28.55 -7.64
N LEU A 116 -17.92 -29.12 -8.83
CA LEU A 116 -16.82 -29.50 -9.72
C LEU A 116 -15.93 -28.30 -10.09
N ALA A 117 -16.53 -27.16 -10.39
CA ALA A 117 -15.81 -25.92 -10.70
C ALA A 117 -15.01 -25.35 -9.50
N PHE A 118 -15.41 -25.68 -8.27
CA PHE A 118 -14.68 -25.32 -7.05
C PHE A 118 -13.53 -26.27 -6.73
N THR A 119 -13.69 -27.56 -7.01
CA THR A 119 -12.73 -28.62 -6.65
C THR A 119 -11.62 -28.83 -7.68
N LEU A 120 -11.86 -28.50 -8.97
CA LEU A 120 -10.90 -28.71 -10.07
C LEU A 120 -9.97 -27.52 -10.35
N LYS A 121 -9.59 -26.76 -9.31
CA LYS A 121 -8.59 -25.68 -9.44
C LYS A 121 -7.19 -26.13 -9.14
#